data_AF-I2FLA2-F1
#
_entry.id   AF-I2FLA2-F1
#
_cell.length_a   1.000
_cell.length_b   1.000
_cell.length_c   1.000
_cell.angle_alpha   90.00
_cell.angle_beta   90.00
_cell.angle_gamma   90.00
#
_symmetry.space_group_name_H-M   'P 1'
#
loop_
_entity.id
_entity.type
_entity.pdbx_description
1 polymer ?
#
loop_
_entity_poly.entity_id
_entity_poly.type
_entity_poly.pdbx_seq_one_letter_code
_entity_poly.pdbx_strand_id
1 'polypeptide(L)'
;VTLPLNAGLRILASEQEWTDVYYSPIEERLVVDRSHSSLIDSDGNSTESGKLRLWPIVGSSNKQTTREPLDLTIVVDGSIIEIYANDQTIITTRVYPWMQNSLGVSLLV
;
A
#
# COMPACT_ATOMS: atom_id res chain seq x y z
N VAL A 1 -21.89 -1.80 -12.35
CA VAL A 1 -20.46 -2.04 -12.59
C VAL A 1 -19.79 -2.00 -11.23
N THR A 2 -19.38 -3.14 -10.69
CA THR A 2 -18.58 -3.17 -9.45
C THR A 2 -17.22 -2.57 -9.78
N LEU A 3 -16.87 -1.46 -9.14
CA LEU A 3 -15.54 -0.87 -9.30
C LEU A 3 -14.49 -1.88 -8.82
N PRO A 4 -13.31 -1.96 -9.48
CA PRO A 4 -12.20 -2.72 -8.95
C PRO A 4 -11.91 -2.26 -7.52
N LEU A 5 -11.89 -3.21 -6.60
CA LEU A 5 -11.66 -2.98 -5.19
C LEU A 5 -10.18 -2.63 -4.98
N ASN A 6 -9.92 -1.52 -4.28
CA ASN A 6 -8.57 -1.23 -3.79
C ASN A 6 -8.23 -2.29 -2.73
N ALA A 7 -7.05 -2.88 -2.82
CA ALA A 7 -6.63 -3.93 -1.88
C ALA A 7 -5.18 -3.73 -1.47
N GLY A 8 -4.86 -4.12 -0.24
CA GLY A 8 -3.52 -3.96 0.32
C GLY A 8 -3.44 -4.27 1.81
N LEU A 9 -2.60 -3.51 2.50
CA LEU A 9 -2.31 -3.67 3.92
C LEU A 9 -2.43 -2.34 4.64
N ARG A 10 -3.07 -2.37 5.81
CA ARG A 10 -2.99 -1.33 6.81
C ARG A 10 -1.88 -1.70 7.78
N ILE A 11 -0.95 -0.79 8.02
CA ILE A 11 0.23 -1.00 8.86
C ILE A 11 0.37 0.11 9.91
N LEU A 12 1.20 -0.12 10.93
CA LEU A 12 1.44 0.82 12.03
C LEU A 12 0.12 1.32 12.63
N ALA A 13 -0.81 0.39 12.83
CA ALA A 13 -2.20 0.71 13.09
C ALA A 13 -2.58 0.57 14.57
N SER A 14 -3.38 1.52 15.03
CA SER A 14 -4.17 1.50 16.26
C SER A 14 -5.59 1.99 15.92
N GLU A 15 -6.39 2.31 16.92
CA GLU A 15 -7.71 2.91 16.72
C GLU A 15 -7.66 4.35 16.19
N GLN A 16 -6.55 5.06 16.43
CA GLN A 16 -6.42 6.49 16.13
C GLN A 16 -5.40 6.79 15.02
N GLU A 17 -4.46 5.89 14.78
CA GLU A 17 -3.41 6.07 13.77
C GLU A 17 -3.31 4.84 12.90
N TRP A 18 -3.06 5.02 11.60
CA TRP A 18 -2.75 3.94 10.68
C TRP A 18 -2.14 4.49 9.39
N THR A 19 -1.43 3.63 8.68
CA THR A 19 -0.94 3.92 7.32
C THR A 19 -1.50 2.87 6.37
N ASP A 20 -2.13 3.31 5.29
CA ASP A 20 -2.72 2.40 4.31
C ASP A 20 -1.82 2.29 3.08
N VAL A 21 -1.35 1.08 2.80
CA VAL A 21 -0.58 0.73 1.60
C VAL A 21 -1.47 -0.13 0.72
N TYR A 22 -1.89 0.38 -0.43
CA TYR A 22 -2.81 -0.33 -1.30
C TYR A 22 -2.52 -0.12 -2.78
N TYR A 23 -3.02 -1.04 -3.59
CA TYR A 23 -3.01 -0.92 -5.04
C TYR A 23 -4.39 -0.46 -5.54
N SER A 24 -4.39 0.56 -6.40
CA SER A 24 -5.58 1.04 -7.11
C SER A 24 -5.58 0.49 -8.55
N PRO A 25 -6.45 -0.48 -8.89
CA PRO A 25 -6.50 -1.03 -10.25
C PRO A 25 -7.10 -0.07 -11.28
N ILE A 26 -7.83 0.95 -10.82
CA ILE A 26 -8.42 2.00 -11.67
C ILE A 26 -7.34 2.99 -12.08
N GLU A 27 -6.50 3.41 -11.13
CA GLU A 27 -5.45 4.39 -11.38
C GLU A 27 -4.14 3.76 -11.85
N GLU A 28 -3.99 2.44 -11.73
CA GLU A 28 -2.75 1.70 -11.96
C GLU A 28 -1.60 2.29 -11.12
N ARG A 29 -1.85 2.41 -9.82
CA ARG A 29 -0.92 2.98 -8.84
C ARG A 29 -0.82 2.14 -7.58
N LEU A 30 0.40 2.05 -7.06
CA LEU A 30 0.66 1.75 -5.66
C LEU A 30 0.55 3.04 -4.86
N VAL A 31 -0.21 3.03 -3.78
CA VAL A 31 -0.54 4.21 -2.97
C VAL A 31 -0.18 3.95 -1.52
N VAL A 32 0.38 4.97 -0.88
CA VAL A 32 0.66 5.04 0.56
C VAL A 32 -0.10 6.23 1.10
N ASP A 33 -1.27 5.98 1.67
CA ASP A 33 -2.07 7.01 2.32
C ASP A 33 -1.58 7.21 3.75
N ARG A 34 -1.11 8.44 4.00
CA ARG A 34 -0.55 8.88 5.28
C ARG A 34 -1.43 9.87 6.02
N SER A 35 -2.65 10.10 5.55
CA SER A 35 -3.60 11.06 6.12
C SER A 35 -3.93 10.80 7.60
N HIS A 36 -3.75 9.56 8.07
CA HIS A 36 -3.98 9.13 9.45
C HIS A 36 -2.74 8.52 10.10
N SER A 37 -1.54 8.71 9.54
CA SER A 37 -0.32 8.03 10.03
C SER A 37 0.21 8.57 11.36
N SER A 38 -0.20 9.77 11.77
CA SER A 38 0.28 10.45 12.98
C SER A 38 -0.82 11.34 13.57
N LEU A 39 -0.88 11.43 14.89
CA LEU A 39 -1.66 12.44 15.62
C LEU A 39 -1.01 13.83 15.64
N ILE A 40 0.23 13.96 15.15
CA ILE A 40 0.98 15.22 15.15
C ILE A 40 0.82 15.89 13.77
N ASP A 41 0.03 16.96 13.72
CA ASP A 41 -0.30 17.68 12.48
C ASP A 41 0.89 18.35 11.80
N SER A 42 2.02 18.56 12.50
CA SER A 42 3.23 19.12 11.90
C SER A 42 4.00 18.12 11.02
N ASP A 43 3.68 16.83 11.12
CA ASP A 43 4.29 15.81 10.30
C ASP A 43 3.67 15.80 8.90
N GLY A 44 4.49 15.54 7.88
CA GLY A 44 3.99 15.45 6.50
C GLY A 44 3.05 14.25 6.32
N ASN A 45 1.78 14.51 6.04
CA ASN A 45 0.73 13.50 5.87
C ASN A 45 0.29 13.32 4.39
N SER A 46 1.06 13.86 3.43
CA SER A 46 0.74 13.73 2.01
C SER A 46 0.73 12.27 1.57
N THR A 47 -0.30 11.91 0.81
CA THR A 47 -0.35 10.61 0.12
C THR A 47 0.80 10.51 -0.87
N GLU A 48 1.59 9.44 -0.72
CA GLU A 48 2.63 9.10 -1.70
C GLU A 48 2.07 8.05 -2.66
N SER A 49 2.49 8.10 -3.93
CA SER A 49 2.08 7.07 -4.87
C SER A 49 3.07 6.92 -6.02
N GLY A 50 3.17 5.69 -6.53
CA GLY A 50 3.97 5.30 -7.68
C GLY A 50 3.10 4.64 -8.74
N LYS A 51 3.42 4.86 -10.02
CA LYS A 51 2.77 4.09 -11.09
C LYS A 51 3.18 2.63 -10.96
N LEU A 52 2.23 1.71 -11.09
CA LEU A 52 2.48 0.28 -11.15
C LEU A 52 1.41 -0.32 -12.05
N ARG A 53 1.82 -1.00 -13.11
CA ARG A 53 0.90 -1.65 -14.03
C ARG A 53 1.00 -3.16 -13.87
N LEU A 54 -0.11 -3.78 -13.45
CA LEU A 54 -0.24 -5.24 -13.43
C LEU A 54 -0.70 -5.72 -14.80
N TRP A 55 0.15 -6.45 -15.51
CA TRP A 55 -0.09 -6.82 -16.90
C TRP A 55 -1.12 -7.94 -17.04
N PRO A 56 -1.90 -7.97 -18.14
CA PRO A 56 -2.69 -9.16 -18.47
C PRO A 56 -1.75 -10.31 -18.88
N ILE A 57 -1.82 -11.41 -18.16
CA ILE A 57 -1.06 -12.64 -18.42
C ILE A 57 -1.99 -13.72 -18.97
N VAL A 58 -1.57 -14.38 -20.05
CA VAL A 58 -2.34 -15.49 -20.66
C VAL A 58 -1.89 -16.80 -20.04
N GLY A 59 -2.79 -17.48 -19.35
CA GLY A 59 -2.52 -18.78 -18.73
C GLY A 59 -2.16 -19.84 -19.77
N SER A 60 -1.06 -20.55 -19.54
CA SER A 60 -0.53 -21.57 -20.48
C SER A 60 -1.48 -22.74 -20.73
N SER A 61 -2.33 -23.10 -19.75
CA SER A 61 -3.24 -24.25 -19.84
C SER A 61 -4.59 -23.92 -20.48
N ASN A 62 -5.22 -22.81 -20.05
CA ASN A 62 -6.63 -22.54 -20.35
C ASN A 62 -6.84 -21.35 -21.31
N LYS A 63 -5.77 -20.70 -21.80
CA LYS A 63 -5.81 -19.42 -22.55
C LYS A 63 -6.62 -18.31 -21.87
N GLN A 64 -6.88 -18.46 -20.56
CA GLN A 64 -7.58 -17.46 -19.78
C GLN A 64 -6.61 -16.34 -19.46
N THR A 65 -7.03 -15.11 -19.74
CA THR A 65 -6.28 -13.92 -19.35
C THR A 65 -6.60 -13.57 -17.90
N THR A 66 -5.59 -13.57 -17.04
CA THR A 66 -5.67 -13.06 -15.66
C THR A 66 -4.79 -11.83 -15.52
N ARG A 67 -4.95 -11.06 -14.44
CA ARG A 67 -3.96 -10.01 -14.13
C ARG A 67 -2.73 -10.64 -13.49
N GLU A 68 -1.57 -10.04 -13.74
CA GLU A 68 -0.34 -10.31 -13.01
C GLU A 68 -0.59 -10.17 -11.50
N PRO A 69 -0.10 -11.12 -10.68
CA PRO A 69 -0.21 -10.99 -9.24
C PRO A 69 0.60 -9.79 -8.75
N LEU A 70 0.08 -9.10 -7.73
CA LEU A 70 0.83 -8.08 -7.01
C LEU A 70 1.75 -8.80 -6.01
N ASP A 71 3.06 -8.73 -6.23
CA ASP A 71 4.07 -9.17 -5.27
C ASP A 71 4.49 -7.95 -4.45
N LEU A 72 4.13 -7.92 -3.17
CA LEU A 72 4.27 -6.77 -2.30
C LEU A 72 5.16 -7.10 -1.10
N THR A 73 6.26 -6.38 -0.97
CA THR A 73 7.13 -6.43 0.21
C THR A 73 7.15 -5.07 0.89
N ILE A 74 6.85 -5.03 2.19
CA ILE A 74 6.87 -3.81 3.00
C ILE A 74 7.91 -4.00 4.11
N VAL A 75 8.90 -3.11 4.14
CA VAL A 75 9.90 -3.03 5.20
C VAL A 75 9.56 -1.83 6.09
N VAL A 76 9.47 -2.07 7.40
CA VAL A 76 9.22 -1.04 8.41
C VAL A 76 10.41 -1.00 9.36
N ASP A 77 11.12 0.13 9.39
CA ASP A 77 12.26 0.38 10.28
C ASP A 77 12.05 1.70 11.03
N GLY A 78 11.49 1.60 12.24
CA GLY A 78 11.10 2.76 13.03
C GLY A 78 10.10 3.65 12.26
N SER A 79 10.56 4.82 11.83
CA SER A 79 9.74 5.76 11.04
C SER A 79 9.91 5.63 9.52
N ILE A 80 10.85 4.82 9.04
CA ILE A 80 11.08 4.61 7.62
C ILE A 80 10.23 3.44 7.17
N ILE A 81 9.46 3.65 6.11
CA ILE A 81 8.77 2.58 5.40
C ILE A 81 9.24 2.53 3.96
N GLU A 82 9.52 1.33 3.49
CA GLU A 82 9.92 1.08 2.12
C GLU A 82 9.09 -0.06 1.54
N ILE A 83 8.40 0.25 0.45
CA ILE A 83 7.46 -0.67 -0.18
C ILE A 83 7.98 -1.01 -1.57
N TYR A 84 8.10 -2.29 -1.83
CA TYR A 84 8.54 -2.88 -3.09
C TYR A 84 7.35 -3.59 -3.71
N ALA A 85 7.08 -3.32 -4.99
CA ALA A 85 6.05 -4.00 -5.75
C ALA A 85 6.56 -4.52 -7.11
N ASN A 86 6.43 -5.83 -7.32
CA ASN A 86 6.80 -6.56 -8.54
C ASN A 86 8.21 -6.21 -9.09
N ASP A 87 9.16 -5.89 -8.20
CA ASP A 87 10.51 -5.38 -8.56
C ASP A 87 10.53 -4.18 -9.51
N GLN A 88 9.40 -3.48 -9.66
CA GLN A 88 9.21 -2.38 -10.62
C GLN A 88 9.02 -1.04 -9.93
N THR A 89 8.20 -1.02 -8.88
CA THR A 89 7.82 0.22 -8.20
C THR A 89 8.25 0.15 -6.75
N ILE A 90 9.05 1.13 -6.35
CA ILE A 90 9.51 1.29 -4.97
C ILE A 90 9.04 2.64 -4.46
N ILE A 91 8.44 2.65 -3.27
CA ILE A 91 8.06 3.87 -2.57
C ILE A 91 8.75 3.84 -1.21
N THR A 92 9.65 4.78 -0.99
CA THR A 92 10.29 5.02 0.31
C THR A 92 9.69 6.30 0.88
N THR A 93 9.11 6.21 2.07
CA THR A 93 8.55 7.38 2.76
C THR A 93 8.72 7.25 4.27
N ARG A 94 8.30 8.30 5.00
CA ARG A 94 8.34 8.32 6.46
C ARG A 94 6.94 8.41 7.04
N VAL A 95 6.75 7.74 8.17
CA VAL A 95 5.52 7.72 8.96
C VAL A 95 5.91 7.79 10.44
N TYR A 96 5.19 8.61 11.19
CA TYR A 96 5.53 8.94 12.57
C TYR A 96 4.36 8.69 13.51
N PRO A 97 3.90 7.43 13.66
CA PRO A 97 2.86 7.13 14.63
C PRO A 97 3.34 7.52 16.02
N TRP A 98 2.51 8.25 16.76
CA TRP A 98 2.83 8.75 18.09
C TRP A 98 2.50 7.73 19.17
N MET A 99 1.44 6.94 18.99
CA MET A 99 0.99 6.02 20.02
C MET A 99 1.83 4.74 20.02
N GLN A 100 2.20 4.27 21.22
CA GLN A 100 2.98 3.04 21.40
C GLN A 100 2.22 1.78 20.93
N ASN A 101 0.89 1.84 20.84
CA ASN A 101 0.06 0.74 20.37
C ASN A 101 -0.19 0.74 18.86
N SER A 102 0.34 1.71 18.11
CA SER A 102 0.24 1.81 16.64
C SER A 102 1.21 0.84 15.96
N LEU A 103 1.03 -0.46 16.22
CA LEU A 103 1.88 -1.56 15.76
C LEU A 103 1.10 -2.62 14.95
N GLY A 104 -0.21 -2.43 14.79
CA GLY A 104 -1.08 -3.39 14.13
C GLY A 104 -0.84 -3.49 12.62
N VAL A 105 -1.17 -4.67 12.08
CA VAL A 105 -1.20 -4.95 10.64
C VAL A 105 -2.49 -5.68 10.30
N SER A 106 -3.17 -5.26 9.25
CA SER A 106 -4.40 -5.91 8.77
C SER A 106 -4.55 -5.81 7.25
N LEU A 107 -5.33 -6.72 6.66
CA LEU A 107 -5.70 -6.64 5.25
C LEU A 107 -6.65 -5.45 5.01
N LEU A 108 -6.44 -4.74 3.91
CA LEU A 108 -7.38 -3.79 3.32
C LEU A 108 -7.99 -4.45 2.10
N VAL A 109 -9.31 -4.58 2.12
CA VAL A 109 -10.15 -5.07 1.02
C VAL A 109 -11.40 -4.22 0.99
#